data_AF-A0A7Y4KMV0-F1
#
_entry.id   AF-A0A7Y4KMV0-F1
#
_cell.length_a   1.000
_cell.length_b   1.000
_cell.length_c   1.000
_cell.angle_alpha   90.00
_cell.angle_beta   90.00
_cell.angle_gamma   90.00
#
_symmetry.space_group_name_H-M   'P 1'
#
loop_
_entity.id
_entity.type
_entity.pdbx_description
1 polymer ?
#
loop_
_entity_poly.entity_id
_entity_poly.type
_entity_poly.pdbx_seq_one_letter_code
_entity_poly.pdbx_strand_id
1 'polypeptide(L)' 'MNPTRHPEQVLQTLLELLAEDPTLRVGQAIANATARRMKGRSDPFSIEDGELLKGLDQLLVEARERKAS' A
#
# COMPACT_ATOMS: atom_id res chain seq x y z
N MET A 1 -6.96 22.64 4.74
CA MET A 1 -6.03 22.24 3.67
C MET A 1 -6.73 21.20 2.82
N ASN A 2 -6.65 21.30 1.49
CA ASN A 2 -7.08 20.22 0.61
C ASN A 2 -6.04 19.09 0.74
N PRO A 3 -6.41 17.83 1.00
CA PRO A 3 -5.44 16.74 1.01
C PRO A 3 -4.82 16.64 -0.38
N THR A 4 -3.49 16.70 -0.46
CA THR A 4 -2.78 16.47 -1.72
C THR A 4 -3.04 15.04 -2.15
N ARG A 5 -3.71 14.88 -3.28
CA ARG A 5 -3.95 13.58 -3.92
C ARG A 5 -2.72 13.19 -4.73
N HIS A 6 -2.33 11.92 -4.67
CA HIS A 6 -1.18 11.34 -5.35
C HIS A 6 -1.56 10.04 -6.08
N PRO A 7 -2.62 10.03 -6.92
CA PRO A 7 -3.17 8.81 -7.47
C PRO A 7 -2.19 8.07 -8.37
N GLU A 8 -1.36 8.78 -9.15
CA GLU A 8 -0.34 8.17 -10.01
C GLU A 8 0.74 7.45 -9.19
N GLN A 9 1.20 8.06 -8.10
CA GLN A 9 2.22 7.48 -7.23
C GLN A 9 1.66 6.25 -6.48
N VAL A 10 0.42 6.35 -5.97
CA VAL A 10 -0.26 5.21 -5.33
C VAL A 10 -0.39 4.05 -6.31
N LEU A 11 -0.83 4.33 -7.54
CA LEU A 11 -0.96 3.30 -8.57
C LEU A 11 0.40 2.68 -8.92
N GLN A 12 1.45 3.49 -9.06
CA GLN A 12 2.79 3.01 -9.36
C GLN A 12 3.31 2.07 -8.27
N THR A 13 3.33 2.50 -7.01
CA THR A 13 3.83 1.66 -5.90
C THR A 13 3.00 0.38 -5.74
N LEU A 14 1.69 0.47 -5.96
CA LEU A 14 0.81 -0.69 -5.95
C LEU A 14 1.16 -1.69 -7.06
N LEU A 15 1.40 -1.22 -8.29
CA LEU A 15 1.82 -2.10 -9.40
C LEU A 15 3.18 -2.75 -9.13
N GLU A 16 4.13 -2.01 -8.55
CA GLU A 16 5.43 -2.57 -8.15
C GLU A 16 5.29 -3.67 -7.09
N LEU A 17 4.43 -3.45 -6.08
CA LEU A 17 4.15 -4.47 -5.06
C LEU A 17 3.53 -5.73 -5.68
N LEU A 18 2.56 -5.58 -6.58
CA LEU A 18 1.91 -6.71 -7.24
C LEU A 18 2.84 -7.44 -8.21
N ALA A 19 3.85 -6.77 -8.76
CA ALA A 19 4.88 -7.40 -9.56
C ALA A 19 5.83 -8.26 -8.71
N GLU A 20 6.13 -7.82 -7.47
CA GLU A 20 6.96 -8.62 -6.53
C GLU A 20 6.17 -9.76 -5.87
N ASP A 21 4.89 -9.54 -5.57
CA ASP A 21 3.99 -10.53 -4.96
C ASP A 21 2.68 -10.66 -5.78
N PRO A 22 2.71 -11.42 -6.90
CA PRO A 22 1.57 -11.55 -7.80
C PRO A 22 0.40 -12.36 -7.20
N THR A 23 0.60 -12.98 -6.02
CA THR A 23 -0.47 -13.69 -5.31
C THR A 23 -1.41 -12.74 -4.58
N LEU A 24 -0.95 -11.51 -4.32
CA LEU A 24 -1.71 -10.49 -3.63
C LEU A 24 -2.76 -9.88 -4.55
N ARG A 25 -4.04 -9.85 -4.13
CA ARG A 25 -5.09 -9.14 -4.86
C ARG A 25 -4.99 -7.64 -4.59
N VAL A 26 -5.36 -6.81 -5.56
CA VAL A 26 -5.35 -5.33 -5.45
C VAL A 26 -6.02 -4.83 -4.15
N GLY A 27 -7.26 -5.28 -3.87
CA GLY A 27 -7.98 -4.87 -2.66
C GLY A 27 -7.30 -5.33 -1.37
N GLN A 28 -6.64 -6.49 -1.39
CA GLN A 28 -5.87 -6.99 -0.24
C GLN A 28 -4.61 -6.17 -0.01
N ALA A 29 -3.91 -5.76 -1.07
CA ALA A 29 -2.75 -4.88 -0.98
C ALA A 29 -3.11 -3.55 -0.30
N ILE A 30 -4.21 -2.93 -0.74
CA ILE A 30 -4.71 -1.67 -0.16
C ILE A 30 -5.12 -1.87 1.31
N ALA A 31 -5.84 -2.95 1.61
CA ALA A 31 -6.26 -3.25 2.98
C ALA A 31 -5.06 -3.48 3.91
N ASN A 32 -4.05 -4.24 3.46
CA ASN A 32 -2.83 -4.51 4.23
C ASN A 32 -2.01 -3.24 4.45
N ALA A 33 -1.82 -2.42 3.41
CA ALA A 33 -1.11 -1.15 3.52
C ALA A 33 -1.82 -0.21 4.52
N THR A 34 -3.15 -0.15 4.45
CA THR A 34 -3.95 0.67 5.37
C THR A 34 -3.84 0.18 6.81
N ALA A 35 -3.94 -1.13 7.04
CA ALA A 35 -3.86 -1.73 8.37
C ALA A 35 -2.53 -1.42 9.09
N ARG A 36 -1.43 -1.24 8.34
CA ARG A 36 -0.11 -0.86 8.89
C ARG A 36 -0.05 0.57 9.42
N ARG A 37 -0.90 1.46 8.88
CA ARG A 37 -0.87 2.89 9.18
C ARG A 37 -1.99 3.30 10.13
N MET A 38 -3.16 2.69 9.98
CA MET A 38 -4.36 3.07 10.69
C MET A 38 -4.82 1.95 11.62
N LYS A 39 -4.28 1.93 12.84
CA LYS A 39 -4.78 1.02 13.88
C LYS A 39 -6.19 1.43 14.30
N GLY A 40 -7.18 0.57 14.04
CA GLY A 40 -8.55 0.75 14.54
C GLY A 40 -9.51 1.55 13.64
N ARG A 41 -9.16 1.87 12.39
CA ARG A 41 -10.16 2.33 11.39
C ARG A 41 -10.84 1.14 10.72
N SER A 42 -12.14 1.26 10.51
CA SER A 42 -12.99 0.23 9.89
C SER A 42 -12.99 0.27 8.36
N ASP A 43 -12.71 1.42 7.75
CA ASP A 43 -12.75 1.58 6.29
C ASP A 43 -11.36 1.87 5.69
N PRO A 44 -10.77 0.93 4.92
CA PRO A 44 -9.47 1.11 4.31
C PRO A 44 -9.45 2.15 3.19
N PHE A 45 -10.60 2.57 2.64
CA PHE A 45 -10.66 3.58 1.58
C PHE A 45 -10.71 5.03 2.10
N SER A 46 -10.77 5.19 3.44
CA SER A 46 -10.72 6.49 4.11
C SER A 46 -9.30 7.03 4.35
N ILE A 47 -8.28 6.24 4.01
CA ILE A 47 -6.88 6.61 4.22
C ILE A 47 -6.44 7.72 3.26
N GLU A 48 -5.56 8.61 3.75
CA GLU A 48 -4.94 9.62 2.91
C GLU A 48 -3.85 8.99 2.03
N ASP A 49 -3.74 9.44 0.77
CA ASP A 49 -2.80 8.92 -0.22
C ASP A 49 -1.35 8.85 0.33
N GLY A 50 -0.90 9.85 1.07
CA GLY A 50 0.44 9.88 1.67
C GLY A 50 0.66 8.81 2.76
N GLU A 51 -0.37 8.46 3.53
CA GLU A 51 -0.28 7.35 4.47
C GLU A 51 -0.36 6.01 3.75
N LEU A 52 -1.23 5.89 2.75
CA LEU A 52 -1.33 4.69 1.92
C LEU A 52 0.02 4.37 1.25
N LEU A 53 0.70 5.38 0.69
CA LEU A 53 2.03 5.25 0.08
C LEU A 53 3.04 4.66 1.07
N LYS A 54 3.15 5.20 2.29
CA LYS A 54 4.04 4.65 3.32
C LYS A 54 3.74 3.19 3.65
N GLY A 55 2.46 2.82 3.68
CA GLY A 55 2.03 1.44 3.90
C GLY A 55 2.40 0.51 2.74
N LEU A 56 2.25 0.96 1.50
CA LEU A 56 2.62 0.23 0.29
C LEU A 56 4.14 0.07 0.16
N ASP A 57 4.91 1.12 0.41
CA ASP A 57 6.37 1.08 0.39
C ASP A 57 6.92 0.05 1.39
N GLN A 58 6.35 0.01 2.59
CA GLN A 58 6.76 -0.98 3.60
C GLN A 58 6.47 -2.42 3.14
N LEU A 59 5.29 -2.67 2.54
CA LEU A 59 4.97 -3.99 2.00
C LEU A 59 5.89 -4.38 0.84
N LEU A 60 6.26 -3.43 -0.01
CA LEU A 60 7.15 -3.65 -1.15
C LEU A 60 8.56 -4.05 -0.69
N VAL A 61 9.10 -3.37 0.32
CA VAL A 61 10.39 -3.74 0.93
C VAL A 61 10.34 -5.18 1.44
N GLU A 62 9.32 -5.54 2.21
CA GLU A 62 9.20 -6.89 2.75
C GLU A 62 8.99 -7.95 1.67
N ALA A 63 8.27 -7.64 0.59
CA ALA A 63 8.10 -8.56 -0.54
C ALA A 63 9.45 -8.85 -1.23
N ARG A 64 10.28 -7.81 -1.40
CA ARG A 64 11.63 -7.94 -1.96
C ARG A 64 12.55 -8.73 -1.03
N GLU A 65 12.47 -8.52 0.27
CA GLU A 65 13.28 -9.27 1.27
C GLU A 65 12.92 -10.76 1.29
N ARG A 66 11.62 -11.10 1.22
CA ARG A 66 11.17 -12.51 1.15
C ARG A 66 11.70 -13.24 -0.07
N LYS A 67 11.85 -12.54 -1.20
CA LYS A 67 12.36 -13.11 -2.46
C LYS A 67 13.88 -13.29 -2.47
N ALA A 68 14.60 -12.51 -1.66
CA ALA A 68 16.04 -12.58 -1.53
C ALA A 68 16.53 -13.64 -0.52
N SER A 69 15.61 -14.24 0.25
CA SER A 69 15.87 -15.28 1.27
C SER A 69 15.57 -16.68 0.71
#